data_AF-A0A241VVI2-F1
#
_entry.id   AF-A0A241VVI2-F1
#
_cell.length_a   1.000
_cell.length_b   1.000
_cell.length_c   1.000
_cell.angle_alpha   90.00
_cell.angle_beta   90.00
_cell.angle_gamma   90.00
#
_symmetry.space_group_name_H-M   'P 1'
#
loop_
_entity.id
_entity.type
_entity.pdbx_description
1 polymer ?
#
loop_
_entity_poly.entity_id
_entity_poly.type
_entity_poly.pdbx_seq_one_letter_code
_entity_poly.pdbx_strand_id
1 'polypeptide(L)'
;MNGYFHKMHILGMATLMATTLILSACGKHADVKAQKYDSLEEATTALNAESEKIDVYIAELGQAQTEAEKKKIACDKIPKQYDLMLAIVDANQHLIAQDEQKIQAQFKHLALEQKARFTGSLWCK
;
A
#
# COMPACT_ATOMS: atom_id res chain seq x y z
N MET A 1 6.13 -30.97 63.48
CA MET A 1 6.49 -31.77 62.29
C MET A 1 6.61 -30.77 61.14
N ASN A 2 7.79 -30.23 60.88
CA ASN A 2 8.84 -30.77 60.00
C ASN A 2 8.37 -30.89 58.53
N GLY A 3 8.96 -30.11 57.62
CA GLY A 3 8.81 -30.32 56.17
C GLY A 3 8.94 -29.05 55.32
N TYR A 4 10.18 -28.66 55.01
CA TYR A 4 10.56 -27.62 54.05
C TYR A 4 10.45 -28.07 52.57
N PHE A 5 10.56 -27.07 51.68
CA PHE A 5 11.12 -27.08 50.31
C PHE A 5 10.17 -27.22 49.09
N HIS A 6 9.81 -26.05 48.55
CA HIS A 6 10.24 -25.53 47.23
C HIS A 6 9.63 -26.09 45.94
N LYS A 7 9.30 -25.13 45.05
CA LYS A 7 9.11 -25.17 43.58
C LYS A 7 7.65 -25.21 43.11
N MET A 8 7.23 -24.50 42.06
CA MET A 8 7.71 -23.39 41.24
C MET A 8 6.60 -23.19 40.18
N HIS A 9 6.48 -21.99 39.61
CA HIS A 9 5.58 -21.59 38.49
C HIS A 9 4.09 -21.40 38.83
N ILE A 10 3.62 -20.17 39.06
CA ILE A 10 3.32 -19.14 38.04
C ILE A 10 2.37 -19.69 36.96
N LEU A 11 1.06 -19.57 37.20
CA LEU A 11 0.00 -19.55 36.18
C LEU A 11 -1.32 -19.25 36.93
N GLY A 12 -2.14 -18.27 36.62
CA GLY A 12 -2.02 -17.14 35.71
C GLY A 12 -2.90 -16.04 36.28
N MET A 13 -2.31 -14.86 36.49
CA MET A 13 -3.09 -13.64 36.60
C MET A 13 -3.79 -13.47 35.24
N ALA A 14 -5.12 -13.50 35.24
CA ALA A 14 -5.92 -12.29 35.25
C ALA A 14 -5.48 -11.32 34.14
N THR A 15 -6.44 -10.99 33.28
CA THR A 15 -6.88 -9.60 33.02
C THR A 15 -7.12 -9.35 31.53
N LEU A 16 -8.35 -8.90 31.27
CA LEU A 16 -8.85 -8.15 30.11
C LEU A 16 -8.86 -8.82 28.72
N MET A 17 -10.05 -9.28 28.34
CA MET A 17 -10.56 -9.07 26.99
C MET A 17 -10.48 -7.56 26.68
N ALA A 18 -9.54 -7.17 25.82
CA ALA A 18 -9.59 -5.91 25.10
C ALA A 18 -9.90 -6.25 23.64
N THR A 19 -11.18 -6.21 23.30
CA THR A 19 -11.68 -6.12 21.94
C THR A 19 -11.17 -4.82 21.32
N THR A 20 -10.00 -4.88 20.69
CA THR A 20 -9.56 -3.84 19.76
C THR A 20 -10.44 -3.93 18.53
N LEU A 21 -11.52 -3.14 18.55
CA LEU A 21 -12.18 -2.65 17.36
C LEU A 21 -11.12 -1.95 16.52
N ILE A 22 -10.56 -2.65 15.53
CA ILE A 22 -9.80 -2.02 14.46
C ILE A 22 -10.81 -1.17 13.72
N LEU A 23 -10.89 0.10 14.11
CA LEU A 23 -11.50 1.15 13.33
C LEU A 23 -10.64 1.24 12.06
N SER A 24 -10.97 0.40 11.09
CA SER A 24 -10.54 0.56 9.71
C SER A 24 -10.94 1.97 9.34
N ALA A 25 -9.97 2.88 9.37
CA ALA A 25 -10.13 4.19 8.81
C ALA A 25 -10.53 3.94 7.36
N CYS A 26 -11.81 4.12 7.07
CA CYS A 26 -12.33 4.27 5.73
C CYS A 26 -11.74 5.58 5.21
N GLY A 27 -10.45 5.53 4.87
CA GLY A 27 -9.82 6.52 4.02
C GLY A 27 -10.65 6.54 2.76
N LYS A 28 -11.14 7.73 2.39
CA LYS A 28 -11.76 7.97 1.10
C LYS A 28 -10.74 7.53 0.04
N HIS A 29 -10.80 6.27 -0.39
CA HIS A 29 -10.17 5.86 -1.62
C HIS A 29 -10.85 6.74 -2.66
N ALA A 30 -10.10 7.70 -3.20
CA ALA A 30 -10.52 8.36 -4.41
C ALA A 30 -10.85 7.23 -5.39
N ASP A 31 -12.11 7.13 -5.78
CA ASP A 31 -12.57 6.10 -6.73
C ASP A 31 -12.03 6.52 -8.10
N VAL A 32 -10.75 6.25 -8.30
CA VAL A 32 -10.04 6.48 -9.55
C VAL A 32 -10.59 5.45 -10.53
N LYS A 33 -11.49 5.89 -11.40
CA LYS A 33 -12.03 5.01 -12.45
C LYS A 33 -10.99 4.82 -13.53
N ALA A 34 -10.44 3.62 -13.63
CA ALA A 34 -9.59 3.20 -14.74
C ALA A 34 -10.41 2.54 -15.86
N GLN A 35 -9.87 2.61 -17.09
CA GLN A 35 -10.45 1.95 -18.25
C GLN A 35 -10.35 0.43 -18.11
N LYS A 36 -11.42 -0.26 -18.53
CA LYS A 36 -11.37 -1.70 -18.81
C LYS A 36 -10.91 -1.89 -20.25
N TYR A 37 -9.90 -2.74 -20.42
CA TYR A 37 -9.32 -3.07 -21.70
C TYR A 37 -9.84 -4.42 -22.19
N ASP A 38 -9.77 -4.60 -23.50
CA ASP A 38 -10.23 -5.83 -24.16
C ASP A 38 -9.11 -6.89 -24.17
N SER A 39 -7.85 -6.48 -23.99
CA SER A 39 -6.69 -7.37 -24.00
C SER A 39 -5.70 -7.09 -22.88
N LEU A 40 -4.94 -8.13 -22.50
CA LEU A 40 -3.87 -8.04 -21.51
C LEU A 40 -2.74 -7.11 -21.97
N GLU A 41 -2.47 -7.07 -23.28
CA GLU A 41 -1.44 -6.21 -23.87
C GLU A 41 -1.78 -4.74 -23.63
N GLU A 42 -2.99 -4.30 -23.97
CA GLU A 42 -3.44 -2.91 -23.75
C GLU A 42 -3.42 -2.53 -22.26
N ALA A 43 -3.90 -3.43 -21.39
CA ALA A 43 -3.87 -3.21 -19.95
C ALA A 43 -2.42 -3.07 -19.43
N THR A 44 -1.51 -3.87 -19.96
CA THR A 44 -0.09 -3.82 -19.62
C THR A 44 0.58 -2.55 -20.12
N THR A 45 0.27 -2.11 -21.35
CA THR A 45 0.76 -0.83 -21.88
C THR A 45 0.31 0.34 -21.01
N ALA A 46 -0.97 0.37 -20.61
CA ALA A 46 -1.49 1.40 -19.73
C ALA A 46 -0.81 1.35 -18.35
N LEU A 47 -0.66 0.15 -17.77
CA LEU A 47 0.02 -0.04 -16.49
C LEU A 47 1.48 0.46 -16.53
N ASN A 48 2.22 0.13 -17.59
CA ASN A 48 3.60 0.54 -17.79
C ASN A 48 3.70 2.06 -17.94
N ALA A 49 2.80 2.69 -18.70
CA ALA A 49 2.77 4.15 -18.85
C ALA A 49 2.56 4.86 -17.51
N GLU A 50 1.71 4.31 -16.64
CA GLU A 50 1.53 4.84 -15.28
C GLU A 50 2.77 4.59 -14.40
N SER A 51 3.46 3.46 -14.55
CA SER A 51 4.74 3.18 -13.86
C SER A 51 5.86 4.14 -14.29
N GLU A 52 6.01 4.39 -15.59
CA GLU A 52 7.02 5.33 -16.12
C GLU A 52 6.84 6.74 -15.57
N LYS A 53 5.59 7.19 -15.38
CA LYS A 53 5.30 8.48 -14.72
C LYS A 53 5.80 8.51 -13.27
N ILE A 54 5.73 7.39 -12.54
CA ILE A 54 6.28 7.28 -11.19
C ILE A 54 7.80 7.50 -11.23
N ASP A 55 8.49 6.82 -12.15
CA ASP A 55 9.94 6.96 -12.29
C ASP A 55 10.35 8.40 -12.61
N VAL A 56 9.61 9.06 -13.52
CA VAL A 56 9.79 10.49 -13.82
C VAL A 56 9.60 11.34 -12.56
N TYR A 57 8.53 11.12 -11.79
CA TYR A 57 8.29 11.89 -10.56
C TYR A 57 9.32 11.61 -9.46
N ILE A 58 9.86 10.40 -9.37
CA ILE A 58 10.97 10.09 -8.45
C ILE A 58 12.23 10.87 -8.87
N ALA A 59 12.52 10.92 -10.17
CA ALA A 59 13.64 11.72 -10.68
C ALA A 59 13.44 13.23 -10.42
N GLU A 60 12.23 13.75 -10.67
CA GLU A 60 11.86 15.14 -10.35
C GLU A 60 12.02 15.42 -8.84
N LEU A 61 11.61 14.49 -7.98
CA LEU A 61 11.75 14.63 -6.53
C LEU A 61 13.22 14.74 -6.11
N GLY A 62 14.10 13.96 -6.74
CA GLY A 62 15.55 14.03 -6.49
C GLY A 62 16.20 15.33 -6.96
N GLN A 63 15.56 16.06 -7.89
CA GLN A 63 16.04 17.33 -8.43
C GLN A 63 15.34 18.56 -7.84
N ALA A 64 14.26 18.37 -7.07
CA ALA A 64 13.46 19.45 -6.49
C ALA A 64 14.28 20.28 -5.49
N GLN A 65 14.28 21.60 -5.70
CA GLN A 65 15.12 22.53 -4.93
C GLN A 65 14.40 23.11 -3.71
N THR A 66 13.07 23.08 -3.71
CA THR A 66 12.26 23.63 -2.63
C THR A 66 11.47 22.55 -1.90
N GLU A 67 11.21 22.78 -0.62
CA GLU A 67 10.36 21.87 0.18
C GLU A 67 8.91 21.85 -0.35
N ALA A 68 8.43 22.94 -0.94
CA ALA A 68 7.12 22.98 -1.57
C ALA A 68 7.02 22.05 -2.80
N GLU A 69 8.06 22.03 -3.65
CA GLU A 69 8.14 21.11 -4.78
C GLU A 69 8.24 19.66 -4.32
N LYS A 70 9.13 19.37 -3.35
CA LYS A 70 9.26 18.03 -2.77
C LYS A 70 7.93 17.53 -2.22
N LYS A 71 7.23 18.37 -1.46
CA LYS A 71 5.91 18.06 -0.91
C LYS A 71 4.89 17.77 -2.02
N LYS A 72 4.78 18.64 -3.03
CA LYS A 72 3.84 18.43 -4.15
C LYS A 72 4.12 17.11 -4.88
N ILE A 73 5.39 16.78 -5.11
CA ILE A 73 5.75 15.56 -5.84
C ILE A 73 5.53 14.32 -4.96
N ALA A 74 6.06 14.31 -3.74
CA ALA A 74 6.01 13.16 -2.85
C ALA A 74 4.61 12.89 -2.28
N CYS A 75 3.82 13.92 -1.99
CA CYS A 75 2.53 13.76 -1.29
C CYS A 75 1.34 13.71 -2.23
N ASP A 76 1.45 14.33 -3.41
CA ASP A 76 0.33 14.41 -4.35
C ASP A 76 0.60 13.60 -5.63
N LYS A 77 1.67 13.93 -6.37
CA LYS A 77 1.91 13.34 -7.70
C LYS A 77 2.17 11.83 -7.63
N ILE A 78 3.18 11.41 -6.87
CA ILE A 78 3.58 10.00 -6.79
C ILE A 78 2.44 9.13 -6.19
N PRO A 79 1.79 9.49 -5.06
CA PRO A 79 0.72 8.67 -4.52
C PRO A 79 -0.50 8.54 -5.43
N LYS A 80 -0.87 9.63 -6.13
CA LYS A 80 -1.94 9.60 -7.13
C LYS A 80 -1.60 8.66 -8.30
N GLN A 81 -0.32 8.59 -8.67
CA GLN A 81 0.13 7.74 -9.75
C GLN A 81 0.06 6.25 -9.38
N TYR A 82 0.37 5.90 -8.12
CA TYR A 82 0.11 4.57 -7.58
C TYR A 82 -1.39 4.24 -7.54
N ASP A 83 -2.26 5.21 -7.22
CA ASP A 83 -3.71 5.00 -7.24
C ASP A 83 -4.23 4.67 -8.65
N LEU A 84 -3.72 5.36 -9.69
CA LEU A 84 -4.04 5.05 -11.09
C LEU A 84 -3.57 3.64 -11.48
N MET A 85 -2.36 3.28 -11.10
CA MET A 85 -1.79 1.95 -11.36
C MET A 85 -2.64 0.84 -10.71
N LEU A 86 -3.01 1.01 -9.43
CA LEU A 86 -3.88 0.08 -8.71
C LEU A 86 -5.27 -0.01 -9.34
N ALA A 87 -5.84 1.12 -9.76
CA ALA A 87 -7.13 1.15 -10.43
C ALA A 87 -7.11 0.38 -11.76
N ILE A 88 -6.03 0.49 -12.55
CA ILE A 88 -5.86 -0.29 -13.80
C ILE A 88 -5.83 -1.78 -13.49
N VAL A 89 -5.07 -2.20 -12.48
CA VAL A 89 -5.01 -3.62 -12.07
C VAL A 89 -6.40 -4.14 -11.67
N ASP A 90 -7.14 -3.36 -10.89
CA ASP A 90 -8.46 -3.76 -10.38
C ASP A 90 -9.53 -3.78 -11.47
N ALA A 91 -9.52 -2.79 -12.36
CA ALA A 91 -10.46 -2.73 -13.48
C ALA A 91 -10.27 -3.89 -14.47
N ASN A 92 -9.05 -4.45 -14.56
CA ASN A 92 -8.64 -5.41 -15.57
C ASN A 92 -8.36 -6.82 -15.02
N GLN A 93 -8.81 -7.12 -13.80
CA GLN A 93 -8.66 -8.44 -13.18
C GLN A 93 -9.29 -9.58 -14.01
N HIS A 94 -10.29 -9.29 -14.85
CA HIS A 94 -10.91 -10.28 -15.73
C HIS A 94 -9.97 -10.84 -16.80
N LEU A 95 -8.84 -10.15 -17.07
CA LEU A 95 -7.84 -10.57 -18.06
C LEU A 95 -6.75 -11.47 -17.47
N ILE A 96 -6.69 -11.62 -16.15
CA ILE A 96 -5.63 -12.35 -15.46
C ILE A 96 -6.00 -13.82 -15.30
N ALA A 97 -5.08 -14.72 -15.64
CA ALA A 97 -5.28 -16.15 -15.46
C ALA A 97 -5.36 -16.51 -13.96
N GLN A 98 -6.06 -17.60 -13.65
CA GLN A 98 -6.32 -17.97 -12.25
C GLN A 98 -5.03 -18.25 -11.45
N ASP A 99 -4.03 -18.85 -12.09
CA ASP A 99 -2.70 -19.13 -11.53
C ASP A 99 -1.83 -17.88 -11.35
N GLU A 100 -2.15 -16.78 -12.04
CA GLU A 100 -1.47 -15.50 -11.96
C GLU A 100 -2.07 -14.56 -10.90
N GLN A 101 -3.24 -14.88 -10.33
CA GLN A 101 -3.90 -14.03 -9.32
C GLN A 101 -3.02 -13.74 -8.11
N LYS A 102 -2.17 -14.70 -7.71
CA LYS A 102 -1.22 -14.50 -6.61
C LYS A 102 -0.18 -13.43 -6.95
N ILE A 103 0.32 -13.42 -8.18
CA ILE A 103 1.30 -12.44 -8.67
C ILE A 103 0.63 -11.06 -8.71
N GLN A 104 -0.60 -10.97 -9.21
CA GLN A 104 -1.37 -9.73 -9.21
C GLN A 104 -1.59 -9.18 -7.79
N ALA A 105 -1.94 -10.04 -6.83
CA ALA A 105 -2.11 -9.64 -5.44
C ALA A 105 -0.80 -9.13 -4.80
N GLN A 106 0.33 -9.80 -5.08
CA GLN A 106 1.66 -9.37 -4.63
C GLN A 106 2.03 -8.01 -5.22
N PHE A 107 1.78 -7.80 -6.52
CA PHE A 107 2.00 -6.51 -7.17
C PHE A 107 1.19 -5.40 -6.49
N LYS A 108 -0.11 -5.61 -6.27
CA LYS A 108 -0.97 -4.65 -5.57
C LYS A 108 -0.45 -4.32 -4.18
N HIS A 109 0.01 -5.33 -3.44
CA HIS A 109 0.56 -5.14 -2.12
C HIS A 109 1.81 -4.25 -2.15
N LEU A 110 2.76 -4.55 -3.04
CA LEU A 110 3.97 -3.75 -3.21
C LEU A 110 3.65 -2.31 -3.62
N ALA A 111 2.71 -2.11 -4.55
CA ALA A 111 2.27 -0.78 -4.97
C ALA A 111 1.69 0.04 -3.80
N LEU A 112 0.86 -0.59 -2.96
CA LEU A 112 0.32 0.03 -1.75
C LEU A 112 1.41 0.36 -0.73
N GLU A 113 2.37 -0.54 -0.52
CA GLU A 113 3.51 -0.28 0.38
C GLU A 113 4.35 0.90 -0.11
N GLN A 114 4.66 0.96 -1.41
CA GLN A 114 5.43 2.07 -1.97
C GLN A 114 4.66 3.38 -1.85
N LYS A 115 3.36 3.40 -2.17
CA LYS A 115 2.48 4.55 -1.95
C LYS A 115 2.55 5.01 -0.49
N ALA A 116 2.43 4.08 0.46
CA ALA A 116 2.44 4.37 1.89
C ALA A 116 3.77 4.99 2.36
N ARG A 117 4.91 4.58 1.79
CA ARG A 117 6.22 5.17 2.09
C ARG A 117 6.28 6.64 1.72
N PHE A 118 5.74 7.02 0.56
CA PHE A 118 5.69 8.42 0.15
C PHE A 118 4.73 9.24 1.01
N THR A 119 3.50 8.77 1.21
CA THR A 119 2.50 9.48 2.04
C THR A 119 2.88 9.55 3.52
N GLY A 120 3.71 8.62 3.99
CA GLY A 120 4.25 8.58 5.36
C GLY A 120 5.56 9.35 5.54
N SER A 121 6.10 9.96 4.48
CA SER A 121 7.36 10.71 4.53
C SER A 121 7.22 12.00 5.34
N LEU A 122 8.35 12.58 5.75
CA LEU A 122 8.38 13.84 6.51
C LEU A 122 7.79 15.02 5.72
N TRP A 123 7.81 14.98 4.39
CA TRP A 123 7.23 16.03 3.55
C TRP A 123 5.70 16.07 3.60
N CYS A 124 5.07 14.94 3.98
CA CYS A 124 3.62 14.75 3.97
C CYS A 124 2.97 14.79 5.36
N LYS A 125 3.78 15.01 6.41
CA LYS A 125 3.33 15.14 7.80
C LYS A 125 3.05 16.60 8.17
#